data_AF-A0A1M5QGM5-F1
#
_entry.id   AF-A0A1M5QGM5-F1
#
_cell.length_a   1.000
_cell.length_b   1.000
_cell.length_c   1.000
_cell.angle_alpha   90.00
_cell.angle_beta   90.00
_cell.angle_gamma   90.00
#
_symmetry.space_group_name_H-M   'P 1'
#
loop_
_entity.id
_entity.type
_entity.pdbx_description
1 polymer ?
#
loop_
_entity_poly.entity_id
_entity_poly.type
_entity_poly.pdbx_seq_one_letter_code
_entity_poly.pdbx_strand_id
1 'polypeptide(L)'
;MKRVGLKQTFLIAAVVVCGVFGSVDWSQSQGLSLSVSSAQARVGRPGTPVSVAGVARRTTRRAVVGGAAVGAATVGAATACHHRVLVNGAYVCR
;
A
#
# COMPACT_ATOMS: atom_id res chain seq x y z
N MET A 1 22.66 -29.65 -49.47
CA MET A 1 21.75 -28.88 -48.60
C MET A 1 22.08 -29.23 -47.15
N LYS A 2 22.60 -28.28 -46.35
CA LYS A 2 23.00 -28.55 -44.96
C LYS A 2 21.73 -28.80 -44.13
N ARG A 3 21.55 -30.01 -43.60
CA ARG A 3 20.41 -30.36 -42.74
C ARG A 3 20.56 -29.59 -41.43
N VAL A 4 19.72 -28.57 -41.23
CA VAL A 4 19.71 -27.82 -39.97
C VAL A 4 19.11 -28.73 -38.90
N GLY A 5 19.88 -29.03 -37.86
CA GLY A 5 19.42 -29.92 -36.78
C GLY A 5 18.30 -29.28 -35.98
N LEU A 6 17.39 -30.10 -35.43
CA LEU A 6 16.23 -29.67 -34.65
C LEU A 6 16.59 -28.72 -33.48
N LYS A 7 17.76 -28.93 -32.85
CA LYS A 7 18.27 -28.03 -31.79
C LYS A 7 18.60 -26.64 -32.33
N GLN A 8 19.16 -26.57 -33.53
CA GLN A 8 19.54 -25.32 -34.17
C GLN A 8 18.31 -24.54 -34.64
N THR A 9 17.24 -25.22 -35.08
CA THR A 9 15.97 -24.55 -35.38
C THR A 9 15.32 -23.95 -34.13
N PHE A 10 15.38 -24.63 -32.98
CA PHE A 10 14.87 -24.07 -31.72
C PHE A 10 15.65 -22.83 -31.26
N LEU A 11 16.98 -22.83 -31.40
CA LEU A 11 17.79 -21.66 -31.05
C LEU A 11 17.48 -20.46 -31.96
N ILE A 12 17.34 -20.70 -33.26
CA ILE A 12 16.98 -19.63 -34.22
C ILE A 12 15.59 -19.08 -33.89
N ALA A 13 14.62 -19.94 -33.62
CA ALA A 13 13.26 -19.52 -33.25
C ALA A 13 13.25 -18.69 -31.96
N ALA A 14 14.00 -19.09 -30.93
CA ALA A 14 14.08 -18.36 -29.68
C ALA A 14 14.70 -16.96 -29.87
N VAL A 15 15.78 -16.85 -30.66
CA VAL A 15 16.41 -15.55 -30.96
C VAL A 15 15.46 -14.65 -31.75
N VAL A 16 14.74 -15.19 -32.74
CA VAL A 16 13.77 -14.42 -33.52
C VAL A 16 12.61 -13.95 -32.66
N VAL A 17 12.05 -14.80 -31.79
CA VAL A 17 10.99 -14.41 -30.85
C VAL A 17 11.49 -13.33 -29.88
N CYS A 18 12.68 -13.50 -29.30
CA CYS A 18 13.26 -12.47 -28.44
C CYS A 18 13.54 -11.16 -29.19
N GLY A 19 13.96 -11.19 -30.45
CA GLY A 19 14.21 -10.00 -31.25
C GLY A 19 12.95 -9.28 -31.74
N VAL A 20 11.86 -10.02 -31.97
CA VAL A 20 10.56 -9.44 -32.39
C VAL A 20 9.81 -8.84 -31.20
N PHE A 21 9.91 -9.45 -30.01
CA PHE A 21 9.20 -8.97 -28.81
C PHE A 21 10.05 -8.10 -27.88
N GLY A 22 11.38 -8.21 -27.96
CA GLY A 22 12.32 -7.49 -27.11
C GLY A 22 13.07 -6.42 -27.88
N SER A 23 12.54 -5.21 -27.95
CA SER A 23 13.36 -4.03 -28.27
C SER A 23 14.24 -3.71 -27.06
N VAL A 24 15.39 -4.37 -26.95
CA VAL A 24 16.42 -4.03 -25.97
C VAL A 24 17.25 -2.89 -26.55
N ASP A 25 16.74 -1.67 -26.42
CA ASP A 25 17.51 -0.47 -26.74
C ASP A 25 18.50 -0.19 -25.59
N TRP A 26 19.78 -0.48 -25.83
CA TRP A 26 20.85 -0.26 -24.86
C TRP A 26 21.33 1.19 -24.95
N SER A 27 20.61 2.11 -24.33
CA SER A 27 21.05 3.51 -24.22
C SER A 27 22.10 3.65 -23.11
N GLN A 28 23.32 4.05 -23.50
CA GLN A 28 24.48 4.22 -22.61
C GLN A 28 24.23 5.23 -21.47
N SER A 29 23.19 6.06 -21.57
CA SER A 29 22.83 7.07 -20.55
C SER A 29 21.76 6.64 -19.54
N GLN A 30 20.94 5.63 -19.83
CA GLN A 30 19.82 5.20 -18.98
C GLN A 30 19.59 3.70 -19.21
N GLY A 31 20.15 2.83 -18.35
CA GLY A 31 20.16 1.38 -18.54
C GLY A 31 18.78 0.74 -18.82
N LEU A 32 18.81 -0.51 -19.32
CA LEU A 32 17.69 -1.44 -19.58
C LEU A 32 16.28 -0.82 -19.54
N SER A 33 15.95 -0.01 -20.55
CA SER A 33 14.62 0.56 -20.72
C SER A 33 13.70 -0.46 -21.41
N LEU A 34 13.30 -1.49 -20.67
CA LEU A 34 12.14 -2.31 -21.02
C LEU A 34 10.91 -1.40 -20.95
N SER A 35 10.30 -1.07 -22.10
CA SER A 35 8.96 -0.49 -22.29
C SER A 35 8.13 -0.15 -21.02
N VAL A 36 8.64 0.74 -20.18
CA VAL A 36 7.90 1.43 -19.13
C VAL A 36 7.82 2.84 -19.65
N SER A 37 6.74 3.10 -20.40
CA SER A 37 6.27 4.45 -20.68
C SER A 37 6.37 5.23 -19.38
N SER A 38 7.11 6.35 -19.41
CA SER A 38 7.38 7.25 -18.31
C SER A 38 6.33 7.14 -17.19
N ALA A 39 6.71 6.60 -16.03
CA ALA A 39 5.84 6.55 -14.87
C ALA A 39 5.65 7.98 -14.34
N GLN A 40 4.78 8.74 -15.00
CA GLN A 40 4.34 10.06 -14.55
C GLN A 40 3.53 9.82 -13.27
N ALA A 41 4.20 9.95 -12.12
CA ALA A 41 3.58 9.88 -10.81
C ALA A 41 2.67 11.09 -10.63
N ARG A 42 1.46 11.03 -11.19
CA ARG A 42 0.43 12.03 -10.97
C ARG A 42 -0.01 11.96 -9.51
N VAL A 43 0.58 12.82 -8.69
CA VAL A 43 0.13 13.12 -7.33
C VAL A 43 -1.33 13.59 -7.41
N GLY A 44 -2.22 13.01 -6.59
CA GLY A 44 -3.61 13.43 -6.52
C GLY A 44 -4.59 12.66 -7.41
N ARG A 45 -4.17 11.71 -8.26
CA ARG A 45 -5.14 10.84 -8.95
C ARG A 45 -5.91 10.02 -7.88
N PRO A 46 -7.25 9.94 -7.94
CA PRO A 46 -8.03 9.14 -7.00
C PRO A 46 -7.50 7.70 -6.98
N GLY A 47 -7.05 7.22 -5.82
CA GLY A 47 -6.46 5.88 -5.66
C GLY A 47 -4.92 5.81 -5.63
N THR A 48 -4.21 6.93 -5.81
CA THR A 48 -2.76 6.98 -5.57
C THR A 48 -2.44 7.16 -4.08
N PRO A 49 -1.29 6.69 -3.57
CA PRO A 49 -0.92 6.80 -2.16
C PRO A 49 -0.95 8.25 -1.63
N VAL A 50 -0.69 9.23 -2.50
CA VAL A 50 -0.70 10.68 -2.20
C VAL A 50 -1.99 11.35 -2.71
N SER A 51 -3.15 10.74 -2.45
CA SER A 51 -4.45 11.34 -2.73
C SER A 51 -5.01 12.03 -1.49
N VAL A 52 -5.24 13.35 -1.56
CA VAL A 52 -5.79 14.16 -0.45
C VAL A 52 -7.15 13.61 0.03
N ALA A 53 -8.03 13.24 -0.90
CA ALA A 53 -9.31 12.63 -0.57
C ALA A 53 -9.14 11.27 0.15
N GLY A 54 -8.15 10.47 -0.24
CA GLY A 54 -7.83 9.21 0.42
C GLY A 54 -7.25 9.41 1.83
N VAL A 55 -6.39 10.41 2.00
CA VAL A 55 -5.83 10.79 3.31
C VAL A 55 -6.96 11.26 4.24
N ALA A 56 -7.83 12.16 3.77
CA ALA A 56 -8.96 12.66 4.56
C ALA A 56 -9.88 11.53 5.05
N ARG A 57 -10.19 10.54 4.19
CA ARG A 57 -10.99 9.37 4.61
C ARG A 57 -10.27 8.53 5.68
N ARG A 58 -8.96 8.31 5.55
CA ARG A 58 -8.17 7.54 6.53
C ARG A 58 -8.03 8.28 7.87
N THR A 59 -7.82 9.60 7.84
CA THR A 59 -7.72 10.40 9.07
C THR A 59 -9.05 10.42 9.80
N THR A 60 -10.18 10.63 9.11
CA THR A 60 -11.52 10.56 9.73
C THR A 60 -11.77 9.19 10.35
N ARG A 61 -11.47 8.09 9.65
CA ARG A 61 -11.64 6.74 10.21
C ARG A 61 -10.81 6.54 11.48
N ARG A 62 -9.54 6.96 11.48
CA ARG A 62 -8.66 6.87 12.65
C ARG A 62 -9.13 7.74 13.81
N ALA A 63 -9.58 8.96 13.53
CA ALA A 63 -10.11 9.88 14.53
C ALA A 63 -11.40 9.33 15.17
N VAL A 64 -12.31 8.75 14.37
CA VAL A 64 -13.54 8.13 14.88
C VAL A 64 -13.23 6.92 15.74
N VAL A 65 -12.35 6.01 15.27
CA VAL A 65 -11.99 4.81 16.05
C VAL A 65 -11.24 5.18 17.33
N GLY A 66 -10.27 6.09 17.24
CA GLY A 66 -9.52 6.57 18.41
C GLY A 66 -10.40 7.34 19.40
N GLY A 67 -11.26 8.23 18.91
CA GLY A 67 -12.21 8.98 19.72
C GLY A 67 -13.23 8.08 20.41
N ALA A 68 -13.73 7.04 19.72
CA ALA A 68 -14.62 6.05 20.31
C ALA A 68 -13.94 5.23 21.40
N ALA A 69 -12.68 4.81 21.20
CA ALA A 69 -11.93 4.08 22.22
C ALA A 69 -11.68 4.94 23.48
N VAL A 70 -11.29 6.21 23.30
CA VAL A 70 -11.09 7.15 24.42
C VAL A 70 -12.42 7.43 25.12
N GLY A 71 -13.50 7.69 24.38
CA GLY A 71 -14.83 7.91 24.93
C GLY A 71 -15.36 6.69 25.70
N ALA A 72 -15.13 5.49 25.19
CA ALA A 72 -15.49 4.25 25.90
C ALA A 72 -14.67 4.08 27.19
N ALA A 73 -13.38 4.44 27.18
CA ALA A 73 -12.54 4.38 28.37
C ALA A 73 -12.96 5.41 29.43
N THR A 74 -13.31 6.64 29.03
CA THR A 74 -13.77 7.66 29.97
C THR A 74 -15.14 7.32 30.55
N VAL A 75 -16.07 6.82 29.74
CA VAL A 75 -17.38 6.35 30.22
C VAL A 75 -17.21 5.13 31.10
N GLY A 76 -16.39 4.14 30.73
CA GLY A 76 -16.10 2.97 31.56
C GLY A 76 -15.45 3.31 32.90
N ALA A 77 -14.55 4.29 32.93
CA ALA A 77 -13.94 4.78 34.18
C ALA A 77 -14.94 5.57 35.04
N ALA A 78 -15.80 6.37 34.41
CA ALA A 78 -16.86 7.09 35.10
C ALA A 78 -17.91 6.12 35.68
N THR A 79 -18.25 5.06 34.96
CA THR A 79 -19.26 4.08 35.39
C THR A 79 -18.77 3.11 36.45
N ALA A 80 -17.47 2.80 36.46
CA ALA A 80 -16.86 2.00 37.50
C ALA A 80 -16.95 2.62 38.91
N CYS A 81 -17.22 3.93 39.01
CA CYS A 81 -17.23 4.66 40.27
C CYS A 81 -18.44 5.60 40.40
N HIS A 82 -19.62 5.18 39.94
CA HIS A 82 -20.82 6.01 40.00
C HIS A 82 -21.35 6.28 41.42
N HIS A 83 -21.15 5.36 42.38
CA HIS A 83 -21.49 5.60 43.79
C HIS A 83 -20.22 5.72 44.62
N ARG A 84 -19.75 6.96 44.82
CA ARG A 84 -18.73 7.25 45.84
C ARG A 84 -19.42 7.40 47.19
N VAL A 85 -19.24 6.42 48.07
CA VAL A 85 -19.72 6.46 49.46
C VAL A 85 -18.53 6.79 50.37
N LEU A 86 -18.75 7.69 51.33
CA LEU A 86 -17.73 8.11 52.28
C LEU A 86 -17.78 7.17 53.49
N VAL A 87 -16.74 6.35 53.67
CA VAL A 87 -16.64 5.35 54.75
C VAL A 87 -15.37 5.64 55.54
N ASN A 88 -15.48 5.94 56.84
CA ASN A 88 -14.35 6.24 57.72
C ASN A 88 -13.37 7.28 57.14
N GLY A 89 -13.89 8.33 56.48
CA GLY A 89 -13.06 9.40 55.89
C GLY A 89 -12.45 9.09 54.52
N ALA A 90 -12.67 7.88 53.97
CA ALA A 90 -12.22 7.49 52.63
C ALA A 90 -13.40 7.36 51.65
N TYR A 91 -13.24 7.83 50.42
CA TYR A 91 -14.22 7.60 49.35
C TYR A 91 -14.01 6.23 48.74
N VAL A 92 -15.03 5.37 48.82
CA VAL A 92 -15.03 4.03 48.24
C VAL A 92 -16.02 4.01 47.07
N CYS A 93 -15.58 3.48 45.92
CA CYS A 93 -16.47 3.21 44.80
C CYS A 93 -17.27 1.93 45.09
N ARG A 94 -18.60 2.00 45.06
CA ARG A 94 -19.50 0.87 45.30
C ARG A 94 -20.47 0.69 44.13
#